data_AF-A0A6G0TP56-F1
#
_entry.id   AF-A0A6G0TP56-F1
#
_cell.length_a   1.000
_cell.length_b   1.000
_cell.length_c   1.000
_cell.angle_alpha   90.00
_cell.angle_beta   90.00
_cell.angle_gamma   90.00
#
_symmetry.space_group_name_H-M   'P 1'
#
loop_
_entity.id
_entity.type
_entity.pdbx_description
1 polymer ?
#
loop_
_entity_poly.entity_id
_entity_poly.type
_entity_poly.pdbx_seq_one_letter_code
_entity_poly.pdbx_strand_id
1 'polypeptide(L)'
;MEGELHFYEVLYYLTDDTMELVEEIVDETKVTGIRHKMVVRRQRLPTEGPWCLQPGYNVKQDILNVMSTNKNSFYYTMDTQIGDEQKVSYYHCTDLFIGQVLNVYGRSVVLFWCDECTKSFYRNVYRLETFDPIEAPKTMKEIEEEILNQKRVEIILKNYDEVLRKRLIKYGGTDIIFGFLIKMITDDPINRGRNFMLKYYLDDTEFAIYEYRETNSGMRGGMFRSKRGFSANQNPADLFIFHQLAVGINICIDEFKFTITDIDDKTLQFMMDNPKEVNMKKNQVTFNIKLILSVLTQ
;
A
#
# COMPACT_ATOMS: atom_id res chain seq x y z
N MET A 1 -3.61 8.94 -16.86
CA MET A 1 -4.77 9.64 -16.30
C MET A 1 -4.32 10.18 -14.96
N GLU A 2 -3.94 11.45 -14.93
CA GLU A 2 -3.60 12.15 -13.69
C GLU A 2 -4.93 12.53 -13.03
N GLY A 3 -5.30 11.82 -11.99
CA GLY A 3 -6.46 12.15 -11.16
C GLY A 3 -5.98 12.31 -9.73
N GLU A 4 -6.29 13.45 -9.11
CA GLU A 4 -6.04 13.67 -7.69
C GLU A 4 -7.15 13.02 -6.87
N LEU A 5 -6.78 12.48 -5.71
CA LEU A 5 -7.72 11.92 -4.76
C LEU A 5 -8.32 13.07 -3.94
N HIS A 6 -9.65 13.13 -3.87
CA HIS A 6 -10.39 14.12 -3.10
C HIS A 6 -11.18 13.43 -2.00
N PHE A 7 -11.03 13.91 -0.77
CA PHE A 7 -11.82 13.44 0.37
C PHE A 7 -13.06 14.32 0.54
N TYR A 8 -14.20 13.68 0.81
CA TYR A 8 -15.48 14.34 1.00
C TYR A 8 -16.11 13.90 2.32
N GLU A 9 -16.59 14.86 3.08
CA GLU A 9 -17.50 14.66 4.20
C GLU A 9 -18.94 14.70 3.66
N VAL A 10 -19.68 13.62 3.86
CA VAL A 10 -21.08 13.50 3.44
C VAL A 10 -21.97 13.56 4.67
N LEU A 11 -22.78 14.61 4.76
CA LEU A 11 -23.74 14.80 5.84
C LEU A 11 -25.15 14.45 5.34
N TYR A 12 -25.83 13.53 6.02
CA TYR A 12 -27.22 13.18 5.77
C TYR A 12 -28.12 13.66 6.91
N TYR A 13 -29.11 14.48 6.59
CA TYR A 13 -30.05 15.03 7.55
C TYR A 13 -31.32 14.17 7.58
N LEU A 14 -31.49 13.39 8.65
CA LEU A 14 -32.65 12.50 8.88
C LEU A 14 -34.00 13.24 8.99
N THR A 15 -33.99 14.57 9.19
CA THR A 15 -35.21 15.36 9.38
C THR A 15 -36.01 15.58 8.10
N ASP A 16 -35.31 15.65 6.96
CA ASP A 16 -35.85 16.09 5.68
C ASP A 16 -35.26 15.33 4.49
N ASP A 17 -34.52 14.26 4.75
CA ASP A 17 -33.82 13.43 3.76
C ASP A 17 -32.94 14.26 2.81
N THR A 18 -32.27 15.28 3.37
CA THR A 18 -31.35 16.14 2.61
C THR A 18 -29.90 15.76 2.84
N MET A 19 -29.06 16.02 1.84
CA MET A 19 -27.63 15.71 1.86
C MET A 19 -26.81 16.97 1.59
N GLU A 20 -25.66 17.05 2.24
CA GLU A 20 -24.67 18.11 2.07
C GLU A 20 -23.29 17.45 1.90
N LEU A 21 -22.52 17.91 0.92
CA LEU A 21 -21.19 17.38 0.65
C LEU A 21 -20.15 18.49 0.71
N VAL A 22 -19.14 18.25 1.54
CA VAL A 22 -18.04 19.16 1.79
C VAL A 22 -16.74 18.46 1.42
N GLU A 23 -15.96 19.09 0.55
CA GLU A 23 -14.62 18.62 0.17
C GLU A 23 -13.61 19.07 1.22
N GLU A 24 -12.83 18.11 1.71
CA GLU A 24 -11.70 18.35 2.61
C GLU A 24 -10.43 18.53 1.78
N ILE A 25 -9.81 19.70 1.88
CA ILE A 25 -8.60 20.04 1.13
C ILE A 25 -7.49 20.36 2.12
N VAL A 26 -6.38 19.63 2.01
CA VAL A 26 -5.19 19.86 2.83
C VAL A 26 -4.48 21.12 2.34
N ASP A 27 -4.50 22.18 3.15
CA ASP A 27 -3.82 23.46 2.91
C ASP A 27 -2.62 23.59 3.87
N GLU A 28 -1.40 23.50 3.34
CA GLU A 28 -0.14 23.64 4.10
C GLU A 28 0.05 25.04 4.73
N THR A 29 -0.78 26.02 4.36
CA THR A 29 -0.69 27.41 4.83
C THR A 29 -1.51 27.71 6.09
N LYS A 30 -2.46 26.84 6.45
CA LYS A 30 -3.34 27.06 7.62
C LYS A 30 -2.83 26.33 8.85
N VAL A 31 -3.10 26.89 10.03
CA VAL A 31 -2.71 26.33 11.34
C VAL A 31 -3.32 24.93 11.58
N THR A 32 -4.53 24.67 11.10
CA THR A 32 -5.19 23.36 11.18
C THR A 32 -4.86 22.45 10.00
N GLY A 33 -4.17 22.95 8.98
CA GLY A 33 -3.82 22.18 7.77
C GLY A 33 -4.99 21.81 6.85
N ILE A 34 -6.24 22.09 7.22
CA ILE A 34 -7.44 21.63 6.49
C ILE A 34 -8.35 22.83 6.15
N ARG A 35 -8.79 22.92 4.89
CA ARG A 35 -9.90 23.78 4.46
C ARG A 35 -11.07 22.94 3.97
N HIS A 36 -12.27 23.40 4.26
CA HIS A 36 -13.51 22.81 3.77
C HIS A 36 -14.04 23.64 2.60
N LYS A 37 -14.38 22.97 1.49
CA LYS A 37 -15.01 23.58 0.32
C LYS A 37 -16.34 22.91 0.07
N MET A 38 -17.42 23.67 0.19
CA MET A 38 -18.76 23.16 -0.09
C MET A 38 -18.89 22.78 -1.57
N VAL A 39 -19.24 21.53 -1.86
CA VAL A 39 -19.48 21.02 -3.22
C VAL A 39 -20.96 20.95 -3.51
N VAL A 40 -21.73 20.39 -2.59
CA VAL A 40 -23.18 20.28 -2.69
C VAL A 40 -23.78 20.93 -1.45
N ARG A 41 -24.57 21.99 -1.67
CA ARG A 41 -25.36 22.60 -0.60
C ARG A 41 -26.48 21.65 -0.19
N ARG A 42 -26.91 21.74 1.06
CA ARG A 42 -28.03 20.96 1.61
C ARG A 42 -29.24 20.93 0.67
N GLN A 43 -29.48 19.76 0.07
CA GLN A 43 -30.62 19.49 -0.81
C GLN A 43 -30.86 17.99 -0.93
N ARG A 44 -32.01 17.58 -1.50
CA ARG A 44 -32.27 16.15 -1.77
C ARG A 44 -31.45 15.72 -2.98
N LEU A 45 -30.60 14.71 -2.82
CA LEU A 45 -29.69 14.24 -3.86
C LEU A 45 -30.37 13.19 -4.75
N PRO A 46 -30.50 13.43 -6.07
CA PRO A 46 -31.09 12.45 -6.99
C PRO A 46 -30.12 11.29 -7.25
N THR A 47 -30.64 10.06 -7.38
CA THR A 47 -29.83 8.85 -7.64
C THR A 47 -29.45 8.71 -9.12
N GLU A 48 -30.31 9.17 -10.02
CA GLU A 48 -30.16 9.06 -11.48
C GLU A 48 -30.32 10.42 -12.15
N GLY A 49 -29.73 10.58 -13.32
CA GLY A 49 -29.94 11.74 -14.17
C GLY A 49 -31.36 11.74 -14.76
N PRO A 50 -31.94 12.91 -15.08
CA PRO A 50 -31.29 14.20 -15.27
C PRO A 50 -31.02 14.95 -13.96
N TRP A 51 -29.79 15.48 -13.82
CA TRP A 51 -29.33 16.15 -12.60
C TRP A 51 -29.91 17.56 -12.39
N CYS A 52 -30.49 18.11 -13.45
CA CYS A 52 -31.29 19.31 -13.39
C CYS A 52 -32.68 18.98 -13.93
N LEU A 53 -33.68 19.59 -13.31
CA LEU A 53 -35.04 19.54 -13.83
C LEU A 53 -35.07 20.29 -15.16
N GLN A 54 -35.81 19.77 -16.12
CA GLN A 54 -36.01 20.46 -17.38
C GLN A 54 -36.72 21.80 -17.14
N PRO A 55 -36.42 22.84 -17.92
CA PRO A 55 -37.26 24.05 -17.94
C PRO A 55 -38.74 23.66 -18.09
N GLY A 56 -39.62 24.31 -17.33
CA GLY A 56 -41.05 24.00 -17.33
C GLY A 56 -41.50 22.92 -16.34
N TYR A 57 -40.60 22.17 -15.69
CA TYR A 57 -40.95 21.04 -14.81
C TYR A 57 -41.97 21.35 -13.71
N ASN A 58 -41.93 22.56 -13.14
CA ASN A 58 -42.86 22.97 -12.07
C ASN A 58 -43.75 24.14 -12.50
N VAL A 59 -44.06 24.21 -13.80
CA VAL A 59 -44.92 25.25 -14.34
C VAL A 59 -46.14 24.60 -14.95
N LYS A 60 -47.33 25.05 -14.56
CA LYS A 60 -48.60 24.54 -15.10
C LYS A 60 -48.76 24.80 -16.60
N GLN A 61 -47.99 25.75 -17.13
CA GLN A 61 -48.06 26.26 -18.49
C GLN A 61 -46.66 26.72 -18.90
N ASP A 62 -46.07 26.07 -19.90
CA ASP A 62 -44.80 26.51 -20.50
C ASP A 62 -45.04 27.10 -21.89
N ILE A 63 -44.09 27.90 -22.40
CA ILE A 63 -44.16 28.53 -23.72
C ILE A 63 -43.14 27.85 -24.64
N LEU A 64 -43.61 27.21 -25.70
CA LEU A 64 -42.77 26.45 -26.62
C LEU A 64 -41.96 27.37 -27.56
N ASN A 65 -42.52 28.51 -27.96
CA ASN A 65 -41.88 29.46 -28.88
C ASN A 65 -42.34 30.90 -28.64
N VAL A 66 -41.41 31.84 -28.70
CA VAL A 66 -41.67 33.29 -28.72
C VAL A 66 -41.13 33.86 -30.01
N MET A 67 -42.03 34.26 -30.93
CA MET A 67 -41.65 34.82 -32.23
C MET A 67 -41.86 36.33 -32.22
N SER A 68 -40.84 37.08 -32.63
CA SER A 68 -40.88 38.54 -32.75
C SER A 68 -40.65 38.94 -34.20
N THR A 69 -41.63 39.60 -34.81
CA THR A 69 -41.47 40.20 -36.15
C THR A 69 -41.13 41.68 -36.09
N ASN A 70 -41.50 42.39 -35.01
CA ASN A 70 -41.21 43.81 -34.76
C ASN A 70 -41.13 44.06 -33.24
N LYS A 71 -40.50 45.20 -32.83
CA LYS A 71 -40.37 45.58 -31.40
C LYS A 71 -41.69 45.66 -30.62
N ASN A 72 -42.82 45.76 -31.31
CA ASN A 72 -44.17 45.89 -30.72
C ASN A 72 -45.10 44.69 -30.96
N SER A 73 -44.65 43.61 -31.62
CA SER A 73 -45.50 42.44 -31.88
C SER A 73 -44.80 41.14 -31.54
N PHE A 74 -45.22 40.53 -30.42
CA PHE A 74 -44.79 39.22 -29.96
C PHE A 74 -45.97 38.25 -30.04
N TYR A 75 -45.78 37.11 -30.70
CA TYR A 75 -46.72 35.99 -30.65
C TYR A 75 -46.02 34.80 -30.02
N TYR A 76 -46.67 34.19 -29.04
CA TYR A 76 -46.18 33.00 -28.36
C TYR A 76 -47.14 31.83 -28.56
N THR A 77 -46.60 30.61 -28.56
CA THR A 77 -47.40 29.38 -28.59
C THR A 77 -47.21 28.66 -27.27
N MET A 78 -48.32 28.32 -26.61
CA MET A 78 -48.30 27.51 -25.38
C MET A 78 -47.81 26.11 -25.71
N ASP A 79 -46.95 25.57 -24.86
CA ASP A 79 -46.56 24.18 -24.96
C ASP A 79 -47.76 23.29 -24.59
N THR A 80 -48.10 22.38 -25.50
CA THR A 80 -49.19 21.41 -25.31
C THR A 80 -48.69 20.10 -24.73
N GLN A 81 -47.37 19.87 -24.76
CA GLN A 81 -46.71 18.78 -24.05
C GLN A 81 -46.36 19.27 -22.64
N ILE A 82 -47.34 19.25 -21.73
CA ILE A 82 -47.03 19.28 -20.31
C ILE A 82 -46.27 17.99 -20.03
N GLY A 83 -44.95 18.11 -19.85
CA GLY A 83 -44.07 16.96 -19.66
C GLY A 83 -44.60 16.05 -18.55
N ASP A 84 -44.59 14.75 -18.80
CA ASP A 84 -44.93 13.75 -17.79
C ASP A 84 -44.10 14.02 -16.51
N GLU A 85 -44.73 13.90 -15.34
CA GLU A 85 -44.06 14.03 -14.05
C GLU A 85 -42.90 13.02 -13.98
N GLN A 86 -41.68 13.49 -14.24
CA GLN A 86 -40.50 12.66 -14.10
C GLN A 86 -40.35 12.32 -12.61
N LYS A 87 -40.61 11.05 -12.27
CA LYS A 87 -40.45 10.55 -10.90
C LYS A 87 -38.95 10.48 -10.57
N VAL A 88 -38.44 11.54 -9.95
CA VAL A 88 -37.05 11.60 -9.48
C VAL A 88 -36.89 10.72 -8.23
N SER A 89 -35.98 9.75 -8.30
CA SER A 89 -35.54 8.95 -7.16
C SER A 89 -34.47 9.70 -6.37
N TYR A 90 -34.60 9.72 -5.04
CA TYR A 90 -33.65 10.36 -4.13
C TYR A 90 -33.01 9.32 -3.22
N TYR A 91 -31.77 9.58 -2.81
CA TYR A 91 -31.07 8.72 -1.84
C TYR A 91 -31.79 8.70 -0.49
N HIS A 92 -31.93 7.49 0.06
CA HIS A 92 -32.44 7.27 1.40
C HIS A 92 -31.31 6.76 2.32
N CYS A 93 -31.48 6.89 3.63
CA CYS A 93 -30.45 6.46 4.59
C CYS A 93 -30.15 4.95 4.53
N THR A 94 -31.07 4.13 4.02
CA THR A 94 -30.86 2.70 3.74
C THR A 94 -29.82 2.44 2.65
N ASP A 95 -29.64 3.40 1.74
CA ASP A 95 -28.71 3.28 0.63
C ASP A 95 -27.30 3.73 1.04
N LEU A 96 -27.13 4.31 2.24
CA LEU A 96 -25.87 4.81 2.75
C LEU A 96 -25.22 3.75 3.64
N PHE A 97 -24.34 2.95 3.07
CA PHE A 97 -23.50 2.01 3.82
C PHE A 97 -22.05 2.06 3.36
N ILE A 98 -21.14 1.59 4.22
CA ILE A 98 -19.71 1.56 3.92
C ILE A 98 -19.47 0.65 2.70
N GLY A 99 -18.81 1.18 1.69
CA GLY A 99 -18.56 0.52 0.41
C GLY A 99 -19.53 0.90 -0.71
N GLN A 100 -20.64 1.59 -0.39
CA GLN A 100 -21.56 2.04 -1.42
C GLN A 100 -20.94 3.16 -2.27
N VAL A 101 -21.22 3.10 -3.58
CA VAL A 101 -20.91 4.16 -4.54
C VAL A 101 -22.10 5.09 -4.69
N LEU A 102 -21.91 6.36 -4.34
CA LEU A 102 -22.87 7.43 -4.53
C LEU A 102 -22.59 8.16 -5.83
N ASN A 103 -23.64 8.47 -6.59
CA ASN A 103 -23.56 9.30 -7.76
C ASN A 103 -23.97 10.73 -7.42
N VAL A 104 -22.99 11.62 -7.40
CA VAL A 104 -23.17 13.03 -7.08
C VAL A 104 -23.00 13.83 -8.37
N TYR A 105 -24.12 14.14 -9.05
CA TYR A 105 -24.11 14.95 -10.28
C TYR A 105 -23.19 14.41 -11.38
N GLY A 106 -23.11 13.08 -11.53
CA GLY A 106 -22.23 12.39 -12.49
C GLY A 106 -20.84 12.05 -11.96
N ARG A 107 -20.53 12.38 -10.70
CA ARG A 107 -19.29 11.97 -10.02
C ARG A 107 -19.56 10.79 -9.09
N SER A 108 -18.80 9.71 -9.23
CA SER A 108 -18.88 8.57 -8.32
C SER A 108 -18.04 8.83 -7.07
N VAL A 109 -18.67 8.79 -5.90
CA VAL A 109 -18.05 8.97 -4.58
C VAL A 109 -18.25 7.68 -3.78
N VAL A 110 -17.17 7.13 -3.23
CA VAL A 110 -17.24 5.88 -2.43
C VAL A 110 -17.23 6.22 -0.95
N LEU A 111 -18.19 5.70 -0.21
CA LEU A 111 -18.22 5.83 1.25
C LEU A 111 -17.26 4.81 1.86
N PHE A 112 -16.16 5.25 2.47
CA PHE A 112 -15.16 4.34 3.06
C PHE A 112 -15.22 4.26 4.58
N TRP A 113 -15.76 5.29 5.24
CA TRP A 113 -15.78 5.42 6.70
C TRP A 113 -17.04 6.12 7.18
N CYS A 114 -17.43 5.89 8.44
CA CYS A 114 -18.53 6.57 9.10
C CYS A 114 -18.26 6.81 10.59
N ASP A 115 -18.88 7.87 11.12
CA ASP A 115 -18.82 8.25 12.54
C ASP A 115 -19.43 7.20 13.47
N GLU A 116 -18.99 7.21 14.73
CA GLU A 116 -19.52 6.33 15.77
C GLU A 116 -21.02 6.58 16.04
N CYS A 117 -21.47 7.84 15.96
CA CYS A 117 -22.88 8.20 16.04
C CYS A 117 -23.69 7.50 14.95
N THR A 118 -23.18 7.51 13.72
CA THR A 118 -23.82 6.88 12.56
C THR A 118 -23.88 5.36 12.72
N LYS A 119 -22.79 4.71 13.18
CA LYS A 119 -22.80 3.28 13.50
C LYS A 119 -23.85 2.92 14.55
N SER A 120 -23.95 3.73 15.60
CA SER A 120 -24.95 3.51 16.66
C SER A 120 -26.38 3.62 16.14
N PHE A 121 -26.64 4.57 15.23
CA PHE A 121 -27.94 4.73 14.58
C PHE A 121 -28.31 3.49 13.75
N TYR A 122 -27.42 3.02 12.87
CA TYR A 122 -27.68 1.83 12.05
C TYR A 122 -27.82 0.55 12.89
N ARG A 123 -27.07 0.42 13.98
CA ARG A 123 -27.21 -0.70 14.92
C ARG A 123 -28.57 -0.69 15.62
N ASN A 124 -29.07 0.49 16.01
CA ASN A 124 -30.33 0.62 16.75
C ASN A 124 -31.56 0.49 15.85
N VAL A 125 -31.56 1.16 14.69
CA VAL A 125 -32.71 1.23 13.79
C VAL A 125 -32.79 0.01 12.86
N TYR A 126 -31.66 -0.35 12.24
CA TYR A 126 -31.59 -1.39 11.21
C TYR A 126 -31.00 -2.70 11.69
N ARG A 127 -30.55 -2.78 12.95
CA ARG A 127 -29.90 -3.96 13.56
C ARG A 127 -28.71 -4.47 12.76
N LEU A 128 -27.97 -3.55 12.13
CA LEU A 128 -26.73 -3.85 11.44
C LEU A 128 -25.58 -3.91 12.45
N GLU A 129 -24.93 -5.06 12.55
CA GLU A 129 -23.82 -5.30 13.49
C GLU A 129 -22.44 -5.21 12.81
N THR A 130 -22.36 -5.54 11.53
CA THR A 130 -21.12 -5.59 10.75
C THR A 130 -20.92 -4.31 9.93
N PHE A 131 -19.85 -3.58 10.25
CA PHE A 131 -19.34 -2.47 9.45
C PHE A 131 -17.95 -2.87 8.99
N ASP A 132 -17.82 -3.34 7.76
CA ASP A 132 -16.52 -3.74 7.21
C ASP A 132 -15.74 -2.48 6.83
N PRO A 133 -14.66 -2.13 7.56
CA PRO A 133 -13.91 -0.91 7.27
C PRO A 133 -13.15 -1.07 5.96
N ILE A 134 -13.29 -0.10 5.07
CA ILE A 134 -12.52 -0.04 3.83
C ILE A 134 -11.27 0.80 4.10
N GLU A 135 -10.09 0.28 3.74
CA GLU A 135 -8.85 1.05 3.81
C GLU A 135 -8.96 2.27 2.89
N ALA A 136 -8.73 3.46 3.46
CA ALA A 136 -8.77 4.69 2.69
C ALA A 136 -7.70 4.64 1.58
N PRO A 137 -8.03 5.08 0.35
CA PRO A 137 -7.03 5.18 -0.71
C PRO A 137 -5.93 6.16 -0.28
N LYS A 138 -4.67 5.75 -0.42
CA LYS A 138 -3.52 6.60 -0.11
C LYS A 138 -3.34 7.68 -1.16
N THR A 139 -2.98 8.89 -0.73
CA THR A 139 -2.67 9.99 -1.64
C THR A 139 -1.31 9.75 -2.30
N MET A 140 -1.10 10.26 -3.52
CA MET A 140 0.21 10.16 -4.21
C MET A 140 1.36 10.68 -3.33
N LYS A 141 1.17 11.79 -2.62
CA LYS A 141 2.16 12.34 -1.67
C LYS A 141 2.55 11.35 -0.58
N GLU A 142 1.57 10.66 0.02
CA GLU A 142 1.83 9.66 1.07
C GLU A 142 2.60 8.46 0.53
N ILE A 143 2.27 8.02 -0.70
CA ILE A 143 2.99 6.95 -1.39
C ILE A 143 4.44 7.37 -1.65
N GLU A 144 4.66 8.60 -2.13
CA GLU A 144 6.01 9.15 -2.35
C GLU A 144 6.81 9.26 -1.06
N GLU A 145 6.20 9.71 0.04
CA GLU A 145 6.83 9.77 1.36
C GLU A 145 7.16 8.38 1.91
N GLU A 146 6.28 7.39 1.73
CA GLU A 146 6.56 5.99 2.09
C GLU A 146 7.77 5.45 1.31
N ILE A 147 7.81 5.69 0.00
CA ILE A 147 8.94 5.29 -0.85
C ILE A 147 10.23 6.00 -0.41
N LEU A 148 10.16 7.30 -0.10
CA LEU A 148 11.32 8.06 0.39
C LEU A 148 11.82 7.53 1.74
N ASN A 149 10.90 7.23 2.66
CA ASN A 149 11.23 6.67 3.96
C ASN A 149 11.86 5.28 3.83
N GLN A 150 11.36 4.44 2.94
CA GLN A 150 11.97 3.15 2.61
C GLN A 150 13.41 3.33 2.11
N LYS A 151 13.64 4.25 1.15
CA LYS A 151 14.99 4.57 0.65
C LYS A 151 15.92 5.09 1.74
N ARG A 152 15.42 5.94 2.66
CA ARG A 152 16.22 6.45 3.79
C ARG A 152 16.64 5.33 4.74
N VAL A 153 15.72 4.42 5.07
CA VAL A 153 16.01 3.25 5.92
C VAL A 153 17.06 2.37 5.26
N GLU A 154 16.94 2.12 3.95
CA GLU A 154 17.93 1.34 3.19
C GLU A 154 19.34 1.97 3.25
N ILE A 155 19.43 3.30 3.07
CA ILE A 155 20.69 4.05 3.17
C ILE A 155 21.30 3.93 4.57
N ILE A 156 20.48 4.05 5.63
CA ILE A 156 20.94 3.93 7.01
C ILE A 156 21.50 2.52 7.27
N LEU A 157 20.83 1.47 6.79
CA LEU A 157 21.28 0.10 6.94
C LEU A 157 22.61 -0.15 6.22
N LYS A 158 22.76 0.34 4.98
CA LYS A 158 24.02 0.26 4.22
C LYS A 158 25.18 0.96 4.93
N ASN A 159 24.94 2.18 5.44
CA ASN A 159 25.96 2.93 6.18
C ASN A 159 26.36 2.23 7.49
N TYR A 160 25.38 1.67 8.20
CA TYR A 160 25.63 0.95 9.45
C TYR A 160 26.50 -0.30 9.22
N ASP A 161 26.24 -1.05 8.15
CA ASP A 161 27.05 -2.20 7.76
C ASP A 161 28.50 -1.82 7.42
N GLU A 162 28.68 -0.74 6.65
CA GLU A 162 30.03 -0.27 6.31
C GLU A 162 30.84 0.11 7.58
N VAL A 163 30.18 0.76 8.55
CA VAL A 163 30.80 1.12 9.84
C VAL A 163 31.10 -0.11 10.70
N LEU A 164 30.19 -1.09 10.75
CA LEU A 164 30.44 -2.36 11.45
C LEU A 164 31.63 -3.10 10.84
N ARG A 165 31.67 -3.23 9.52
CA ARG A 165 32.74 -3.90 8.79
C ARG A 165 34.11 -3.31 9.12
N LYS A 166 34.24 -1.98 9.05
CA LYS A 166 35.48 -1.27 9.40
C LYS A 166 35.91 -1.51 10.85
N ARG A 167 34.96 -1.66 11.78
CA ARG A 167 35.27 -1.99 13.18
C ARG A 167 35.73 -3.44 13.34
N LEU A 168 35.03 -4.40 12.74
CA LEU A 168 35.39 -5.81 12.81
C LEU A 168 36.80 -6.08 12.22
N ILE A 169 37.15 -5.44 11.10
CA ILE A 169 38.50 -5.51 10.50
C ILE A 169 39.56 -4.95 11.47
N LYS A 170 39.24 -3.90 12.24
CA LYS A 170 40.17 -3.32 13.22
C LYS A 170 40.50 -4.30 14.36
N TYR A 171 39.55 -5.13 14.78
CA TYR A 171 39.75 -6.10 15.87
C TYR A 171 40.32 -7.44 15.40
N GLY A 172 39.89 -7.93 14.23
CA GLY A 172 40.28 -9.26 13.74
C GLY A 172 41.46 -9.30 12.77
N GLY A 173 41.94 -8.14 12.30
CA GLY A 173 42.98 -8.07 11.28
C GLY A 173 42.44 -8.23 9.85
N THR A 174 43.35 -8.47 8.90
CA THR A 174 43.03 -8.74 7.49
C THR A 174 42.77 -10.24 7.27
N ASP A 175 41.99 -10.58 6.24
CA ASP A 175 41.59 -11.93 5.81
C ASP A 175 40.55 -12.63 6.71
N ILE A 176 39.59 -11.87 7.26
CA ILE A 176 38.47 -12.44 8.02
C ILE A 176 37.44 -13.02 7.05
N ILE A 177 37.22 -14.33 7.16
CA ILE A 177 36.24 -15.07 6.35
C ILE A 177 35.18 -15.64 7.27
N PHE A 178 33.93 -15.31 6.99
CA PHE A 178 32.79 -15.89 7.68
C PHE A 178 32.18 -17.03 6.87
N GLY A 179 32.06 -18.19 7.52
CA GLY A 179 31.48 -19.40 6.94
C GLY A 179 30.08 -19.65 7.48
N PHE A 180 29.13 -19.88 6.58
CA PHE A 180 27.76 -20.26 6.92
C PHE A 180 27.38 -21.53 6.17
N LEU A 181 26.87 -22.52 6.90
CA LEU A 181 26.24 -23.70 6.31
C LEU A 181 24.84 -23.33 5.83
N ILE A 182 24.58 -23.55 4.54
CA ILE A 182 23.30 -23.25 3.91
C ILE A 182 22.73 -24.48 3.20
N LYS A 183 21.40 -24.57 3.17
CA LYS A 183 20.65 -25.60 2.43
C LYS A 183 19.70 -24.98 1.44
N MET A 184 19.61 -25.56 0.25
CA MET A 184 18.71 -25.06 -0.80
C MET A 184 17.25 -25.37 -0.47
N ILE A 185 16.38 -24.38 -0.65
CA ILE A 185 14.92 -24.54 -0.60
C ILE A 185 14.45 -24.85 -2.01
N THR A 186 14.10 -26.11 -2.25
CA THR A 186 13.67 -26.61 -3.56
C THR A 186 12.78 -27.83 -3.37
N ASP A 187 11.86 -28.04 -4.32
CA ASP A 187 10.97 -29.20 -4.35
C ASP A 187 11.70 -30.47 -4.82
N ASP A 188 12.83 -30.31 -5.53
CA ASP A 188 13.61 -31.42 -6.03
C ASP A 188 14.31 -32.18 -4.89
N PRO A 189 14.01 -33.49 -4.70
CA PRO A 189 14.57 -34.26 -3.59
C PRO A 189 16.10 -34.42 -3.68
N ILE A 190 16.65 -34.41 -4.90
CA ILE A 190 18.10 -34.51 -5.14
C ILE A 190 18.81 -33.23 -4.70
N ASN A 191 18.22 -32.06 -4.96
CA ASN A 191 18.82 -30.77 -4.63
C ASN A 191 18.63 -30.42 -3.15
N ARG A 192 17.53 -30.90 -2.53
CA ARG A 192 17.24 -30.73 -1.10
C ARG A 192 18.26 -31.43 -0.19
N GLY A 193 18.86 -32.51 -0.66
CA GLY A 193 19.91 -33.23 0.08
C GLY A 193 21.28 -32.55 0.06
N ARG A 194 21.49 -31.56 -0.81
CA ARG A 194 22.81 -30.94 -1.00
C ARG A 194 23.13 -29.93 0.10
N ASN A 195 24.34 -30.03 0.63
CA ASN A 195 24.87 -29.12 1.63
C ASN A 195 25.83 -28.12 0.98
N PHE A 196 25.66 -26.84 1.29
CA PHE A 196 26.48 -25.76 0.76
C PHE A 196 27.13 -24.96 1.91
N MET A 197 28.25 -24.34 1.61
CA MET A 197 28.99 -23.43 2.47
C MET A 197 29.08 -22.07 1.78
N LEU A 198 28.43 -21.07 2.37
CA LEU A 198 28.58 -19.67 2.01
C LEU A 198 29.80 -19.12 2.75
N LYS A 199 30.79 -18.66 1.99
CA LYS A 199 31.93 -17.90 2.52
C LYS A 199 31.73 -16.43 2.21
N TYR A 200 31.68 -15.61 3.23
CA TYR A 200 31.61 -14.17 3.14
C TYR A 200 32.97 -13.57 3.52
N TYR A 201 33.56 -12.80 2.61
CA TYR A 201 34.87 -12.17 2.76
C TYR A 201 34.66 -10.73 3.24
N LEU A 202 35.03 -10.48 4.51
CA LEU A 202 34.73 -9.20 5.15
C LEU A 202 35.52 -8.02 4.56
N ASP A 203 36.71 -8.29 4.02
CA ASP A 203 37.58 -7.25 3.44
C ASP A 203 37.05 -6.73 2.10
N ASP A 204 36.63 -7.64 1.22
CA ASP A 204 36.22 -7.33 -0.15
C ASP A 204 34.71 -7.17 -0.33
N THR A 205 33.91 -7.46 0.71
CA THR A 205 32.43 -7.51 0.63
C THR A 205 31.91 -8.48 -0.44
N GLU A 206 32.70 -9.50 -0.74
CA GLU A 206 32.36 -10.54 -1.70
C GLU A 206 31.92 -11.81 -0.98
N PHE A 207 31.14 -12.63 -1.67
CA PHE A 207 30.79 -13.95 -1.18
C PHE A 207 31.08 -15.01 -2.24
N ALA A 208 31.28 -16.24 -1.79
CA ALA A 208 31.44 -17.42 -2.63
C ALA A 208 30.62 -18.57 -2.03
N ILE A 209 30.06 -19.41 -2.89
CA ILE A 209 29.28 -20.59 -2.46
C ILE A 209 30.02 -21.83 -2.92
N TYR A 210 30.28 -22.72 -1.97
CA TYR A 210 30.90 -24.01 -2.21
C TYR A 210 29.92 -25.12 -1.87
N GLU A 211 29.84 -26.12 -2.71
CA GLU A 211 29.08 -27.35 -2.48
C GLU A 211 29.98 -28.39 -1.80
N TYR A 212 29.49 -28.97 -0.71
CA TYR A 212 30.16 -30.08 -0.06
C TYR A 212 30.08 -31.34 -0.90
N ARG A 213 31.19 -32.06 -1.00
CA ARG A 213 31.20 -33.39 -1.61
C ARG A 213 30.72 -34.42 -0.60
N GLU A 214 29.56 -34.99 -0.86
CA GLU A 214 29.06 -36.15 -0.10
C GLU A 214 29.61 -37.45 -0.69
N THR A 215 30.21 -38.28 0.16
CA THR A 215 30.65 -39.62 -0.26
C THR A 215 29.45 -40.45 -0.74
N ASN A 216 29.63 -41.22 -1.81
CA ASN A 216 28.59 -42.06 -2.43
C ASN A 216 27.39 -41.32 -3.06
N SER A 217 27.42 -39.98 -3.16
CA SER A 217 26.34 -39.19 -3.81
C SER A 217 26.43 -39.14 -5.34
N GLY A 218 27.56 -39.52 -5.92
CA GLY A 218 27.85 -39.33 -7.35
C GLY A 218 28.11 -37.88 -7.77
N MET A 219 28.04 -36.92 -6.84
CA MET A 219 28.28 -35.51 -7.12
C MET A 219 29.75 -35.14 -6.90
N ARG A 220 30.31 -34.36 -7.82
CA ARG A 220 31.74 -33.98 -7.80
C ARG A 220 32.06 -32.97 -6.66
N GLY A 221 31.05 -32.25 -6.17
CA GLY A 221 31.21 -31.11 -5.27
C GLY A 221 32.06 -29.99 -5.90
N GLY A 222 32.30 -28.92 -5.15
CA GLY A 222 33.20 -27.85 -5.56
C GLY A 222 32.58 -26.45 -5.55
N MET A 223 33.08 -25.55 -6.38
CA MET A 223 32.63 -24.17 -6.42
C MET A 223 31.27 -24.09 -7.12
N PHE A 224 30.21 -23.77 -6.38
CA PHE A 224 28.87 -23.57 -6.92
C PHE A 224 28.70 -22.15 -7.47
N ARG A 225 29.22 -21.16 -6.73
CA ARG A 225 29.35 -19.77 -7.18
C ARG A 225 30.73 -19.23 -6.85
N SER A 226 31.38 -18.66 -7.85
CA SER A 226 32.68 -18.00 -7.71
C SER A 226 32.58 -16.78 -6.81
N LYS A 227 33.71 -16.43 -6.20
CA LYS A 227 33.85 -15.22 -5.39
C LYS A 227 33.43 -13.99 -6.22
N ARG A 228 32.42 -13.26 -5.74
CA ARG A 228 31.94 -12.01 -6.34
C ARG A 228 31.09 -11.21 -5.34
N GLY A 229 30.93 -9.92 -5.60
CA GLY A 229 29.89 -9.10 -4.99
C GLY A 229 28.53 -9.25 -5.68
N PHE A 230 27.52 -8.55 -5.14
CA PHE A 230 26.23 -8.42 -5.82
C PHE A 230 26.36 -7.55 -7.08
N SER A 231 25.62 -7.91 -8.12
CA SER A 231 25.58 -7.11 -9.35
C SER A 231 24.63 -5.93 -9.20
N ALA A 232 24.92 -4.80 -9.86
CA ALA A 232 24.04 -3.63 -9.87
C ALA A 232 22.63 -3.91 -10.46
N ASN A 233 22.49 -5.00 -11.22
CA ASN A 233 21.24 -5.38 -11.89
C ASN A 233 20.41 -6.42 -11.11
N GLN A 234 20.85 -6.86 -9.92
CA GLN A 234 20.07 -7.79 -9.10
C GLN A 234 18.94 -7.08 -8.36
N ASN A 235 17.86 -7.81 -8.07
CA ASN A 235 16.74 -7.25 -7.34
C ASN A 235 17.20 -6.79 -5.94
N PRO A 236 16.76 -5.61 -5.48
CA PRO A 236 17.14 -5.10 -4.16
C PRO A 236 16.67 -6.00 -3.01
N ALA A 237 15.64 -6.82 -3.24
CA ALA A 237 15.15 -7.80 -2.29
C ALA A 237 16.08 -9.02 -2.09
N ASP A 238 16.95 -9.30 -3.07
CA ASP A 238 17.89 -10.42 -3.03
C ASP A 238 19.25 -10.02 -2.42
N LEU A 239 19.47 -8.72 -2.22
CA LEU A 239 20.65 -8.19 -1.54
C LEU A 239 20.55 -8.50 -0.05
N PHE A 240 21.44 -9.37 0.44
CA PHE A 240 21.59 -9.57 1.88
C PHE A 240 22.82 -8.82 2.39
N ILE A 241 22.70 -8.32 3.62
CA ILE A 241 23.78 -7.67 4.36
C ILE A 241 24.40 -8.69 5.32
N PHE A 242 25.71 -8.62 5.56
CA PHE A 242 26.38 -9.52 6.51
C PHE A 242 25.70 -9.55 7.88
N HIS A 243 25.31 -8.38 8.41
CA HIS A 243 24.60 -8.28 9.69
C HIS A 243 23.24 -9.01 9.73
N GLN A 244 22.64 -9.27 8.57
CA GLN A 244 21.37 -10.00 8.45
C GLN A 244 21.58 -11.51 8.33
N LEU A 245 22.82 -12.01 8.26
CA LEU A 245 23.09 -13.44 8.17
C LEU A 245 23.04 -14.06 9.57
N ALA A 246 21.94 -14.75 9.86
CA ALA A 246 21.76 -15.53 11.07
C ALA A 246 21.13 -16.89 10.74
N VAL A 247 21.31 -17.85 11.65
CA VAL A 247 20.71 -19.19 11.53
C VAL A 247 19.18 -19.07 11.42
N GLY A 248 18.61 -19.77 10.45
CA GLY A 248 17.17 -19.79 10.15
C GLY A 248 16.71 -18.74 9.14
N ILE A 249 17.58 -17.85 8.67
CA ILE A 249 17.23 -16.85 7.66
C ILE A 249 17.27 -17.43 6.25
N ASN A 250 16.32 -17.01 5.42
CA ASN A 250 16.23 -17.36 4.02
C ASN A 250 16.95 -16.29 3.17
N ILE A 251 17.85 -16.72 2.31
CA ILE A 251 18.60 -15.86 1.40
C ILE A 251 18.33 -16.29 -0.05
N CYS A 252 18.30 -15.32 -0.97
CA CYS A 252 18.11 -15.57 -2.39
C CYS A 252 19.36 -15.14 -3.15
N ILE A 253 19.95 -16.04 -3.94
CA ILE A 253 21.17 -15.79 -4.70
C ILE A 253 21.02 -16.40 -6.08
N ASP A 254 21.05 -15.57 -7.13
CA ASP A 254 20.87 -15.99 -8.53
C ASP A 254 19.65 -16.92 -8.72
N GLU A 255 18.49 -16.50 -8.21
CA GLU A 255 17.23 -17.27 -8.26
C GLU A 255 17.18 -18.52 -7.36
N PHE A 256 18.32 -18.94 -6.79
CA PHE A 256 18.36 -20.02 -5.81
C PHE A 256 18.04 -19.51 -4.41
N LYS A 257 17.06 -20.14 -3.76
CA LYS A 257 16.70 -19.86 -2.38
C LYS A 257 17.45 -20.80 -1.45
N PHE A 258 18.08 -20.26 -0.42
CA PHE A 258 18.78 -21.03 0.60
C PHE A 258 18.29 -20.65 2.00
N THR A 259 18.42 -21.59 2.93
CA THR A 259 18.21 -21.43 4.37
C THR A 259 19.56 -21.57 5.06
N ILE A 260 19.90 -20.66 5.96
CA ILE A 260 21.12 -20.78 6.77
C ILE A 260 20.82 -21.77 7.90
N THR A 261 21.50 -22.90 7.92
CA THR A 261 21.29 -23.94 8.93
C THR A 261 22.25 -23.82 10.09
N ASP A 262 23.49 -23.42 9.84
CA ASP A 262 24.53 -23.39 10.87
C ASP A 262 25.65 -22.39 10.51
N ILE A 263 26.54 -22.12 11.46
CA ILE A 263 27.66 -21.17 11.35
C ILE A 263 28.97 -21.94 11.57
N ASP A 264 30.02 -21.59 10.84
CA ASP A 264 31.36 -22.17 11.02
C ASP A 264 31.94 -21.84 12.41
N ASP A 265 32.63 -22.80 13.03
CA ASP A 265 33.14 -22.67 14.41
C ASP A 265 34.07 -21.45 14.57
N LYS A 266 34.89 -21.16 13.56
CA LYS A 266 35.77 -19.98 13.55
C LYS A 266 34.99 -18.67 13.54
N THR A 267 33.90 -18.65 12.77
CA THR A 267 33.00 -17.51 12.67
C THR A 267 32.28 -17.30 13.99
N LEU A 268 31.78 -18.38 14.58
CA LEU A 268 31.13 -18.36 15.88
C LEU A 268 32.07 -17.86 16.98
N GLN A 269 33.31 -18.38 17.04
CA GLN A 269 34.30 -17.95 18.01
C GLN A 269 34.62 -16.45 17.86
N PHE A 270 34.84 -15.99 16.62
CA PHE A 270 35.06 -14.58 16.34
C PHE A 270 33.88 -13.69 16.77
N MET A 271 32.65 -14.17 16.56
CA MET A 271 31.43 -13.48 16.98
C MET A 271 31.29 -13.44 18.51
N MET A 272 31.68 -14.51 19.20
CA MET A 272 31.66 -14.60 20.67
C MET A 272 32.72 -13.72 21.32
N ASP A 273 33.89 -13.58 20.71
CA ASP A 273 34.98 -12.71 21.17
C ASP A 273 34.64 -11.22 20.99
N ASN A 274 33.74 -10.90 20.05
CA ASN A 274 33.29 -9.54 19.75
C ASN A 274 31.78 -9.34 20.03
N PRO A 275 31.30 -9.61 21.27
CA PRO A 275 29.86 -9.62 21.57
C PRO A 275 29.25 -8.21 21.51
N LYS A 276 30.04 -7.16 21.73
CA LYS A 276 29.55 -5.77 21.66
C LYS A 276 29.21 -5.32 20.24
N GLU A 277 29.80 -5.95 19.23
CA GLU A 277 29.60 -5.58 17.82
C GLU A 277 28.57 -6.50 17.14
N VAL A 278 28.55 -7.79 17.52
CA VAL A 278 27.57 -8.78 17.05
C VAL A 278 26.23 -8.64 17.77
N ASN A 279 26.25 -8.38 19.08
CA ASN A 279 25.05 -8.30 19.91
C ASN A 279 24.57 -6.85 20.05
N MET A 280 24.52 -6.11 18.94
CA MET A 280 23.85 -4.81 18.89
C MET A 280 22.42 -5.00 18.37
N LYS A 281 21.57 -5.38 19.34
CA LYS A 281 20.10 -5.25 19.40
C LYS A 281 19.24 -6.47 19.00
N LYS A 282 19.05 -7.33 20.01
CA LYS A 282 17.70 -7.76 20.45
C LYS A 282 16.82 -6.61 21.01
N ASN A 283 17.27 -5.35 20.90
CA ASN A 283 16.50 -4.18 21.29
C ASN A 283 15.73 -3.65 20.08
N GLN A 284 14.46 -4.03 20.00
CA GLN A 284 13.38 -3.17 19.51
C GLN A 284 13.75 -2.32 18.30
N VAL A 285 13.80 -2.95 17.13
CA VAL A 285 12.98 -2.42 16.06
C VAL A 285 12.00 -3.50 15.71
N THR A 286 10.86 -3.51 16.41
CA THR A 286 9.61 -4.00 15.83
C THR A 286 9.32 -3.12 14.62
N PHE A 287 10.01 -3.38 13.51
CA PHE A 287 9.36 -3.15 12.23
C PHE A 287 8.29 -4.21 12.17
N ASN A 288 7.04 -3.80 12.43
CA ASN A 288 5.88 -4.53 11.96
C ASN A 288 5.99 -4.60 10.43
N ILE A 289 6.80 -5.53 9.92
CA ILE A 289 6.68 -5.99 8.55
C ILE A 289 5.35 -6.73 8.56
N LYS A 290 4.29 -6.01 8.19
CA LYS A 290 2.99 -6.59 7.87
C LYS A 290 3.26 -7.47 6.65
N LEU A 291 3.56 -8.74 6.90
CA LEU A 291 3.64 -9.80 5.90
C LEU A 291 2.25 -9.90 5.28
N ILE A 292 2.04 -9.21 4.15
CA ILE A 292 0.86 -9.44 3.31
C ILE A 292 1.12 -10.77 2.61
N LEU A 293 0.73 -11.86 3.27
CA LEU A 293 0.50 -13.15 2.63
C LEU A 293 -0.81 -13.01 1.84
N SER A 294 -0.73 -12.62 0.57
CA SER A 294 -1.80 -12.90 -0.38
C SER A 294 -1.69 -14.37 -0.77
N VAL A 295 -2.40 -15.22 -0.04
CA VAL A 295 -2.73 -16.57 -0.50
C VAL A 295 -3.75 -16.40 -1.62
N LEU A 296 -3.29 -16.48 -2.87
CA LEU A 296 -4.16 -16.74 -4.02
C LEU A 296 -4.48 -18.23 -4.01
N THR A 297 -5.60 -18.62 -3.42
CA THR A 297 -6.26 -19.89 -3.73
C THR A 297 -7.10 -19.70 -4.99
N GLN A 298 -6.88 -20.56 -5.98
CA GLN A 298 -7.87 -20.90 -7.00
C GLN A 298 -9.04 -21.65 -6.37
#